data_AF-A0A1L5KHW4-F1
#
_entry.id   AF-A0A1L5KHW4-F1
#
_cell.length_a   1.000
_cell.length_b   1.000
_cell.length_c   1.000
_cell.angle_alpha   90.00
_cell.angle_beta   90.00
_cell.angle_gamma   90.00
#
_symmetry.space_group_name_H-M   'P 1'
#
loop_
_entity.id
_entity.type
_entity.pdbx_description
1 polymer ?
#
loop_
_entity_poly.entity_id
_entity_poly.type
_entity_poly.pdbx_seq_one_letter_code
_entity_poly.pdbx_strand_id
1 'polypeptide(L)'
;MINPHNITPSGDSAPQQAYQQTVEAVLAQKKSHADGLSTAEAVGRLKSYGPNALPQKKGKPAWLRFLAHFNDVLIYVLLAAAALTAVMGHWVDTLVILGVTVINALIGHIQESNAEKSLQGIRNMLSSDARVQRNGKHETIPTRDLVPGDIVILRAGDRVPADMRLIESHNLRVEEAILTGESTAVDKTTVPLHGELPLGDRTNMVFSGTTISAGSGVGVVTATGQETELGHINQMMAAIEKHRTPLLVQMDKLGKAIFVIILAMMVALFFFSLALRDIPLGELLLSLISLAVAAVPEGLPAIISIILSLGVQAMARKRAIIRKLPTVETLGAMTVVCSDKTGTLTMNEMTVKAVITADCCYRVEGDSYEPQGRIFQEGSDEPVVVQPGSVLETYLRTIDLCNDSQIVQDERGLWGITGGPTEGA
;
A
#
# COMPACT_ATOMS: atom_id res chain seq x y z
N MET A 1 -38.36 -20.91 -9.90
CA MET A 1 -37.95 -22.26 -10.35
C MET A 1 -36.44 -22.31 -10.32
N ILE A 2 -35.89 -22.86 -9.23
CA ILE A 2 -34.45 -22.93 -8.97
C ILE A 2 -33.99 -24.33 -9.39
N ASN A 3 -32.95 -24.38 -10.22
CA ASN A 3 -32.44 -25.58 -10.87
C ASN A 3 -31.68 -26.44 -9.85
N PRO A 4 -32.10 -27.69 -9.54
CA PRO A 4 -31.48 -28.50 -8.49
C PRO A 4 -30.55 -29.55 -9.10
N HIS A 5 -29.37 -29.15 -9.58
CA HIS A 5 -28.30 -30.11 -9.87
C HIS A 5 -26.94 -29.42 -9.71
N ASN A 6 -26.42 -29.48 -8.48
CA ASN A 6 -24.99 -29.58 -8.20
C ASN A 6 -24.84 -30.07 -6.77
N ILE A 7 -25.14 -31.36 -6.57
CA ILE A 7 -24.76 -32.09 -5.36
C ILE A 7 -23.51 -32.86 -5.78
N THR A 8 -22.34 -32.32 -5.47
CA THR A 8 -21.08 -33.06 -5.55
C THR A 8 -21.06 -34.12 -4.44
N PRO A 9 -20.54 -35.33 -4.70
CA PRO A 9 -20.50 -36.38 -3.69
C PRO A 9 -19.54 -36.01 -2.56
N SER A 10 -19.99 -36.26 -1.34
CA SER A 10 -19.19 -36.31 -0.10
C SER A 10 -17.96 -37.20 -0.25
N GLY A 11 -16.78 -36.73 0.17
CA GLY A 11 -15.66 -37.64 0.44
C GLY A 11 -14.24 -37.09 0.47
N ASP A 12 -13.94 -35.91 -0.07
CA ASP A 12 -12.60 -35.32 0.05
C ASP A 12 -12.68 -34.07 0.92
N SER A 13 -12.23 -34.21 2.18
CA SER A 13 -11.96 -33.07 3.04
C SER A 13 -11.00 -32.14 2.29
N ALA A 14 -11.38 -30.88 2.08
CA ALA A 14 -10.45 -29.85 1.64
C ALA A 14 -9.16 -29.97 2.47
N PRO A 15 -7.97 -29.85 1.85
CA PRO A 15 -6.71 -30.05 2.57
C PRO A 15 -6.70 -29.13 3.80
N GLN A 16 -6.60 -29.73 4.98
CA GLN A 16 -6.61 -28.99 6.25
C GLN A 16 -5.52 -27.93 6.21
N GLN A 17 -5.89 -26.70 6.57
CA GLN A 17 -4.95 -25.58 6.61
C GLN A 17 -3.98 -25.76 7.78
N ALA A 18 -2.81 -25.12 7.73
CA ALA A 18 -1.75 -25.32 8.73
C ALA A 18 -2.22 -25.03 10.17
N TYR A 19 -3.15 -24.09 10.37
CA TYR A 19 -3.72 -23.77 11.69
C TYR A 19 -4.61 -24.89 12.25
N GLN A 20 -5.12 -25.79 11.41
CA GLN A 20 -5.98 -26.91 11.82
C GLN A 20 -5.18 -28.16 12.19
N GLN A 21 -3.90 -28.18 11.89
CA GLN A 21 -3.02 -29.33 12.04
C GLN A 21 -2.15 -29.20 13.29
N THR A 22 -1.73 -30.36 13.83
CA THR A 22 -0.71 -30.41 14.88
C THR A 22 0.64 -29.98 14.31
N VAL A 23 1.55 -29.60 15.19
CA VAL A 23 2.90 -29.13 14.81
C VAL A 23 3.66 -30.22 14.04
N GLU A 24 3.56 -31.48 14.48
CA GLU A 24 4.22 -32.62 13.84
C GLU A 24 3.68 -32.86 12.42
N ALA A 25 2.37 -32.71 12.23
CA ALA A 25 1.74 -32.86 10.92
C ALA A 25 2.18 -31.76 9.95
N VAL A 26 2.28 -30.51 10.42
CA VAL A 26 2.78 -29.39 9.59
C VAL A 26 4.26 -29.56 9.26
N LEU A 27 5.09 -29.97 10.22
CA LEU A 27 6.51 -30.28 9.98
C LEU A 27 6.67 -31.41 8.94
N ALA A 28 5.90 -32.49 9.07
CA ALA A 28 5.89 -33.58 8.11
C ALA A 28 5.42 -33.12 6.71
N GLN A 29 4.36 -32.32 6.64
CA GLN A 29 3.84 -31.78 5.38
C GLN A 29 4.86 -30.86 4.69
N LYS A 30 5.56 -30.03 5.47
CA LYS A 30 6.62 -29.14 4.97
C LYS A 30 7.98 -29.84 4.83
N LYS A 31 8.06 -31.15 5.10
CA LYS A 31 9.30 -31.95 5.10
C LYS A 31 10.41 -31.24 5.88
N SER A 32 10.10 -30.76 7.07
CA SER A 32 11.03 -30.04 7.94
C SER A 32 11.17 -30.75 9.29
N HIS A 33 12.18 -30.36 10.05
CA HIS A 33 12.53 -30.90 11.34
C HIS A 33 12.59 -29.78 12.38
N ALA A 34 12.42 -30.13 13.66
CA ALA A 34 12.53 -29.17 14.75
C ALA A 34 13.93 -28.50 14.80
N ASP A 35 14.98 -29.23 14.42
CA ASP A 35 16.35 -28.72 14.34
C ASP A 35 16.63 -27.83 13.10
N GLY A 36 15.61 -27.57 12.28
CA GLY A 36 15.72 -26.77 11.07
C GLY A 36 16.12 -27.53 9.82
N LEU A 37 16.09 -26.83 8.69
CA LEU A 37 16.50 -27.36 7.39
C LEU A 37 18.02 -27.42 7.27
N SER A 38 18.52 -28.29 6.39
CA SER A 38 19.92 -28.20 5.97
C SER A 38 20.15 -27.04 5.01
N THR A 39 21.36 -26.48 4.98
CA THR A 39 21.70 -25.38 4.05
C THR A 39 21.47 -25.78 2.59
N ALA A 40 21.75 -27.04 2.23
CA ALA A 40 21.55 -27.56 0.88
C ALA A 40 20.06 -27.60 0.49
N GLU A 41 19.19 -28.05 1.41
CA GLU A 41 17.74 -28.05 1.18
C GLU A 41 17.19 -26.64 1.09
N ALA A 42 17.63 -25.73 1.95
CA ALA A 42 17.21 -24.34 1.91
C ALA A 42 17.54 -23.69 0.55
N VAL A 43 18.75 -23.90 0.03
CA VAL A 43 19.15 -23.40 -1.30
C VAL A 43 18.34 -24.07 -2.42
N GLY A 44 18.04 -25.36 -2.32
CA GLY A 44 17.19 -26.07 -3.27
C GLY A 44 15.75 -25.56 -3.29
N ARG A 45 15.18 -25.29 -2.11
CA ARG A 45 13.85 -24.70 -1.96
C ARG A 45 13.82 -23.26 -2.46
N LEU A 46 14.86 -22.46 -2.21
CA LEU A 46 14.94 -21.08 -2.69
C LEU A 46 14.88 -21.01 -4.22
N LYS A 47 15.48 -21.98 -4.92
CA LYS A 47 15.37 -22.09 -6.39
C LYS A 47 13.96 -22.49 -6.85
N SER A 48 13.22 -23.25 -6.05
CA SER A 48 11.92 -23.80 -6.41
C SER A 48 10.76 -22.85 -6.08
N TYR A 49 10.78 -22.26 -4.89
CA TYR A 49 9.77 -21.32 -4.39
C TYR A 49 10.07 -19.87 -4.74
N GLY A 50 11.35 -19.56 -5.04
CA GLY A 50 11.81 -18.20 -5.22
C GLY A 50 12.07 -17.47 -3.88
N PRO A 51 12.54 -16.22 -3.95
CA PRO A 51 12.80 -15.42 -2.76
C PRO A 51 11.52 -15.07 -2.01
N ASN A 52 11.61 -14.95 -0.68
CA ASN A 52 10.58 -14.38 0.18
C ASN A 52 10.51 -12.85 -0.02
N ALA A 53 9.95 -12.45 -1.17
CA ALA A 53 9.74 -11.06 -1.53
C ALA A 53 8.48 -10.93 -2.38
N LEU A 54 7.79 -9.81 -2.21
CA LEU A 54 6.67 -9.46 -3.07
C LEU A 54 7.18 -9.17 -4.50
N PRO A 55 6.48 -9.65 -5.54
CA PRO A 55 6.89 -9.47 -6.92
C PRO A 55 6.84 -7.99 -7.27
N GLN A 56 7.98 -7.45 -7.65
CA GLN A 56 8.00 -6.12 -8.23
C GLN A 56 7.45 -6.21 -9.65
N LYS A 57 6.40 -5.43 -9.96
CA LYS A 57 5.97 -5.25 -11.35
C LYS A 57 7.19 -4.80 -12.14
N LYS A 58 7.61 -5.59 -13.14
CA LYS A 58 8.67 -5.19 -14.07
C LYS A 58 8.29 -3.83 -14.63
N GLY A 59 9.11 -2.82 -14.34
CA GLY A 59 8.89 -1.49 -14.88
C GLY A 59 8.86 -1.58 -16.40
N LYS A 60 7.96 -0.82 -17.05
CA LYS A 60 8.04 -0.65 -18.50
C LYS A 60 9.45 -0.14 -18.85
N PRO A 61 10.15 -0.71 -19.84
CA PRO A 61 11.48 -0.25 -20.19
C PRO A 61 11.42 1.20 -20.67
N ALA A 62 12.47 1.98 -20.42
CA ALA A 62 12.47 3.43 -20.63
C ALA A 62 12.08 3.83 -22.06
N TRP A 63 12.51 3.07 -23.07
CA TRP A 63 12.15 3.31 -24.47
C TRP A 63 10.66 3.11 -24.75
N LEU A 64 10.00 2.14 -24.10
CA LEU A 64 8.57 1.88 -24.27
C LEU A 64 7.74 2.94 -23.52
N ARG A 65 8.26 3.49 -22.42
CA ARG A 65 7.67 4.67 -21.76
C ARG A 65 7.78 5.90 -22.66
N PHE A 66 8.95 6.10 -23.29
CA PHE A 66 9.13 7.18 -24.26
C PHE A 66 8.16 7.07 -25.44
N LEU A 67 8.01 5.90 -26.05
CA LEU A 67 7.06 5.65 -27.13
C LEU A 67 5.60 5.86 -26.70
N ALA A 68 5.26 5.63 -25.42
CA ALA A 68 3.91 5.85 -24.93
C ALA A 68 3.50 7.33 -24.99
N HIS A 69 4.46 8.28 -24.97
CA HIS A 69 4.15 9.70 -25.17
C HIS A 69 3.68 10.02 -26.58
N PHE A 70 3.99 9.19 -27.58
CA PHE A 70 3.50 9.36 -28.95
C PHE A 70 2.07 8.84 -29.14
N ASN A 71 1.53 8.11 -28.17
CA ASN A 71 0.18 7.54 -28.24
C ASN A 71 -0.89 8.54 -27.78
N ASP A 72 -0.88 9.72 -28.39
CA ASP A 72 -1.86 10.79 -28.20
C ASP A 72 -2.47 11.17 -29.55
N VAL A 73 -3.78 11.46 -29.56
CA VAL A 73 -4.52 11.80 -30.79
C VAL A 73 -3.91 13.01 -31.49
N LEU A 74 -3.45 14.02 -30.75
CA LEU A 74 -2.87 15.24 -31.31
C LEU A 74 -1.48 14.99 -31.92
N ILE A 75 -0.69 14.08 -31.33
CA ILE A 75 0.60 13.70 -31.89
C ILE A 75 0.41 12.90 -33.18
N TYR A 76 -0.63 12.05 -33.28
CA TYR A 76 -0.95 11.38 -34.55
C TYR A 76 -1.30 12.37 -35.67
N VAL A 77 -1.98 13.50 -35.35
CA VAL A 77 -2.23 14.56 -36.33
C VAL A 77 -0.92 15.19 -36.81
N LEU A 78 0.00 15.51 -35.89
CA LEU A 78 1.30 16.09 -36.23
C LEU A 78 2.15 15.12 -37.06
N LEU A 79 2.14 13.82 -36.72
CA LEU A 79 2.84 12.79 -37.49
C LEU A 79 2.24 12.60 -38.88
N ALA A 80 0.91 12.63 -39.00
CA ALA A 80 0.23 12.58 -40.31
C ALA A 80 0.54 13.82 -41.16
N ALA A 81 0.55 15.01 -40.53
CA ALA A 81 0.93 16.26 -41.18
C ALA A 81 2.39 16.24 -41.67
N ALA A 82 3.32 15.75 -40.84
CA ALA A 82 4.73 15.57 -41.22
C ALA A 82 4.91 14.57 -42.36
N ALA A 83 4.16 13.46 -42.36
CA ALA A 83 4.19 12.50 -43.46
C ALA A 83 3.69 13.12 -44.78
N LEU A 84 2.62 13.94 -44.71
CA LEU A 84 2.04 14.59 -45.87
C LEU A 84 2.97 15.66 -46.46
N THR A 85 3.59 16.51 -45.62
CA THR A 85 4.59 17.50 -46.08
C THR A 85 5.83 16.84 -46.67
N ALA A 86 6.27 15.71 -46.11
CA ALA A 86 7.40 14.95 -46.63
C ALA A 86 7.14 14.41 -48.05
N VAL A 87 5.95 13.84 -48.28
CA VAL A 87 5.54 13.34 -49.60
C VAL A 87 5.47 14.47 -50.62
N MET A 88 5.10 15.68 -50.18
CA MET A 88 5.06 16.87 -51.05
C MET A 88 6.45 17.49 -51.31
N GLY A 89 7.52 16.96 -50.72
CA GLY A 89 8.89 17.46 -50.91
C GLY A 89 9.25 18.67 -50.04
N HIS A 90 8.39 19.04 -49.09
CA HIS A 90 8.62 20.14 -48.16
C HIS A 90 9.43 19.68 -46.94
N TRP A 91 10.72 19.40 -47.17
CA TRP A 91 11.62 18.83 -46.16
C TRP A 91 11.85 19.74 -44.95
N VAL A 92 11.85 21.07 -45.15
CA VAL A 92 12.01 22.04 -44.05
C VAL A 92 10.82 21.98 -43.11
N ASP A 93 9.60 22.07 -43.62
CA ASP A 93 8.37 22.01 -42.83
C ASP A 93 8.23 20.66 -42.12
N THR A 94 8.58 19.57 -42.80
CA THR A 94 8.64 18.22 -42.23
C THR A 94 9.58 18.16 -41.02
N LEU A 95 10.80 18.68 -41.16
CA LEU A 95 11.81 18.67 -40.10
C LEU A 95 11.38 19.52 -38.91
N VAL A 96 10.73 20.66 -39.15
CA VAL A 96 10.19 21.52 -38.07
C VAL A 96 9.10 20.79 -37.29
N ILE A 97 8.11 20.17 -37.97
CA ILE A 97 7.01 19.44 -37.31
C ILE A 97 7.56 18.24 -36.51
N LEU A 98 8.48 17.47 -37.09
CA LEU A 98 9.14 16.36 -36.40
C LEU A 98 9.95 16.84 -35.18
N GLY A 99 10.69 17.95 -35.33
CA GLY A 99 11.47 18.56 -34.26
C GLY A 99 10.60 18.94 -33.06
N VAL A 100 9.49 19.65 -33.31
CA VAL A 100 8.52 20.02 -32.26
C VAL A 100 7.94 18.78 -31.58
N THR A 101 7.54 17.76 -32.36
CA THR A 101 6.98 16.51 -31.84
C THR A 101 7.97 15.77 -30.93
N VAL A 102 9.24 15.67 -31.34
CA VAL A 102 10.30 15.01 -30.55
C VAL A 102 10.62 15.79 -29.28
N ILE A 103 10.72 17.12 -29.36
CA ILE A 103 10.95 17.98 -28.19
C ILE A 103 9.81 17.81 -27.19
N ASN A 104 8.56 17.79 -27.65
CA ASN A 104 7.40 17.60 -26.78
C ASN A 104 7.42 16.23 -26.08
N ALA A 105 7.72 15.15 -26.81
CA ALA A 105 7.86 13.81 -26.24
C ALA A 105 9.02 13.74 -25.22
N LEU A 106 10.14 14.41 -25.49
CA LEU A 106 11.29 14.47 -24.59
C LEU A 106 10.96 15.23 -23.30
N ILE A 107 10.27 16.37 -23.42
CA ILE A 107 9.78 17.14 -22.27
C ILE A 107 8.84 16.27 -21.42
N GLY A 108 7.89 15.57 -22.04
CA GLY A 108 7.01 14.63 -21.34
C GLY A 108 7.76 13.53 -20.58
N HIS A 109 8.78 12.94 -21.21
CA HIS A 109 9.59 11.87 -20.60
C HIS A 109 10.41 12.35 -19.39
N ILE A 110 11.04 13.52 -19.50
CA ILE A 110 11.83 14.12 -18.41
C ILE A 110 10.91 14.49 -17.23
N GLN A 111 9.72 15.04 -17.51
CA GLN A 111 8.74 15.41 -16.49
C GLN A 111 8.21 14.20 -15.72
N GLU A 112 7.96 13.07 -16.38
CA GLU A 112 7.52 11.83 -15.71
C GLU A 112 8.65 11.22 -14.84
N SER A 113 9.89 11.22 -15.33
CA SER A 113 11.03 10.65 -14.60
C SER A 113 11.37 11.39 -13.30
N ASN A 114 11.24 12.71 -13.28
CA ASN A 114 11.53 13.51 -12.08
C ASN A 114 10.50 13.29 -10.97
N ALA A 115 9.24 13.01 -11.33
CA ALA A 115 8.19 12.68 -10.35
C ALA A 115 8.41 11.29 -9.70
N GLU A 116 8.86 10.29 -10.46
CA GLU A 116 9.17 8.95 -9.94
C GLU A 116 10.43 8.92 -9.06
N LYS A 117 11.49 9.66 -9.41
CA LYS A 117 12.77 9.65 -8.68
C LYS A 117 12.63 10.12 -7.23
N SER A 118 11.81 11.13 -6.97
CA SER A 118 11.53 11.63 -5.62
C SER A 118 10.81 10.61 -4.73
N LEU A 119 10.11 9.64 -5.31
CA LEU A 119 9.40 8.57 -4.58
C LEU A 119 10.28 7.33 -4.35
N GLN A 120 11.27 7.09 -5.22
CA GLN A 120 12.13 5.91 -5.15
C GLN A 120 13.10 5.97 -3.94
N GLY A 121 13.55 7.18 -3.56
CA GLY A 121 14.51 7.39 -2.47
C GLY A 121 14.04 6.95 -1.08
N ILE A 122 12.72 6.81 -0.88
CA ILE A 122 12.13 6.38 0.41
C ILE A 122 12.06 4.84 0.51
N ARG A 123 12.08 4.11 -0.61
CA ARG A 123 11.79 2.66 -0.64
C ARG A 123 12.97 1.75 -0.29
N ASN A 124 14.20 2.26 -0.32
CA ASN A 124 15.42 1.45 -0.18
C ASN A 124 15.96 1.35 1.26
N MET A 125 15.24 1.87 2.27
CA MET A 125 15.69 1.90 3.68
C MET A 125 15.27 0.68 4.54
N LEU A 126 14.68 -0.37 3.95
CA LEU A 126 14.10 -1.49 4.71
C LEU A 126 14.60 -2.86 4.21
N SER A 127 15.87 -3.17 4.42
CA SER A 127 16.34 -4.56 4.42
C SER A 127 16.21 -5.10 5.84
N SER A 128 15.37 -6.11 6.04
CA SER A 128 15.18 -6.80 7.31
C SER A 128 15.89 -8.16 7.26
N ASP A 129 16.53 -8.50 8.38
CA ASP A 129 17.12 -9.81 8.65
C ASP A 129 16.18 -10.66 9.53
N ALA A 130 16.32 -11.98 9.44
CA ALA A 130 15.57 -12.95 10.21
C ALA A 130 16.51 -13.97 10.89
N ARG A 131 16.16 -14.41 12.10
CA ARG A 131 16.89 -15.45 12.82
C ARG A 131 16.26 -16.80 12.57
N VAL A 132 17.04 -17.71 12.00
CA VAL A 132 16.60 -19.07 11.65
C VAL A 132 17.42 -20.12 12.38
N GLN A 133 16.85 -21.30 12.53
CA GLN A 133 17.58 -22.50 12.88
C GLN A 133 17.80 -23.34 11.62
N ARG A 134 19.07 -23.57 11.27
CA ARG A 134 19.49 -24.43 10.14
C ARG A 134 20.65 -25.30 10.59
N ASN A 135 20.66 -26.58 10.19
CA ASN A 135 21.61 -27.60 10.68
C ASN A 135 21.74 -27.63 12.22
N GLY A 136 20.65 -27.39 12.96
CA GLY A 136 20.66 -27.32 14.44
C GLY A 136 21.35 -26.07 15.02
N LYS A 137 21.77 -25.11 14.21
CA LYS A 137 22.44 -23.87 14.65
C LYS A 137 21.59 -22.64 14.35
N HIS A 138 21.69 -21.64 15.21
CA HIS A 138 21.08 -20.33 14.97
C HIS A 138 21.93 -19.52 14.01
N GLU A 139 21.30 -19.05 12.93
CA GLU A 139 21.93 -18.23 11.90
C GLU A 139 21.01 -17.04 11.59
N THR A 140 21.61 -15.87 11.37
CA THR A 140 20.87 -14.69 10.91
C THR A 140 21.02 -14.61 9.39
N ILE A 141 19.89 -14.63 8.68
CA ILE A 141 19.86 -14.56 7.22
C ILE A 141 18.99 -13.39 6.76
N PRO A 142 19.21 -12.87 5.55
CA PRO A 142 18.29 -11.90 4.97
C PRO A 142 16.87 -12.49 4.88
N THR A 143 15.85 -11.73 5.24
CA THR A 143 14.43 -12.17 5.18
C THR A 143 14.05 -12.69 3.79
N ARG A 144 14.71 -12.19 2.74
CA ARG A 144 14.50 -12.60 1.33
C ARG A 144 14.89 -14.05 1.05
N ASP A 145 15.79 -14.63 1.84
CA ASP A 145 16.35 -15.97 1.63
C ASP A 145 15.64 -17.03 2.50
N LEU A 146 14.55 -16.65 3.18
CA LEU A 146 13.63 -17.57 3.86
C LEU A 146 12.85 -18.41 2.86
N VAL A 147 12.62 -19.67 3.22
CA VAL A 147 11.87 -20.63 2.41
C VAL A 147 10.83 -21.37 3.25
N PRO A 148 9.76 -21.91 2.63
CA PRO A 148 8.81 -22.77 3.33
C PRO A 148 9.51 -23.95 4.01
N GLY A 149 9.22 -24.14 5.30
CA GLY A 149 9.83 -25.15 6.16
C GLY A 149 11.01 -24.65 7.00
N ASP A 150 11.54 -23.44 6.80
CA ASP A 150 12.51 -22.87 7.73
C ASP A 150 11.91 -22.75 9.14
N ILE A 151 12.75 -22.96 10.16
CA ILE A 151 12.39 -22.72 11.56
C ILE A 151 12.91 -21.34 11.94
N VAL A 152 12.01 -20.46 12.35
CA VAL A 152 12.30 -19.05 12.66
C VAL A 152 12.07 -18.82 14.13
N ILE A 153 12.98 -18.06 14.74
CA ILE A 153 12.91 -17.69 16.15
C ILE A 153 12.46 -16.25 16.24
N LEU A 154 11.42 -16.03 17.03
CA LEU A 154 10.76 -14.75 17.22
C LEU A 154 11.00 -14.23 18.64
N ARG A 155 11.30 -12.95 18.74
CA ARG A 155 11.41 -12.23 20.02
C ARG A 155 10.62 -10.93 19.97
N ALA A 156 10.30 -10.39 21.14
CA ALA A 156 9.72 -9.06 21.27
C ALA A 156 10.52 -8.02 20.46
N GLY A 157 9.80 -7.21 19.69
CA GLY A 157 10.34 -6.21 18.76
C GLY A 157 10.63 -6.72 17.35
N ASP A 158 10.67 -8.05 17.13
CA ASP A 158 10.88 -8.60 15.78
C ASP A 158 9.64 -8.38 14.91
N ARG A 159 9.88 -8.11 13.63
CA ARG A 159 8.84 -8.14 12.61
C ARG A 159 8.77 -9.54 12.00
N VAL A 160 7.57 -10.10 11.95
CA VAL A 160 7.35 -11.46 11.45
C VAL A 160 7.70 -11.51 9.95
N PRO A 161 8.68 -12.33 9.53
CA PRO A 161 9.26 -12.25 8.19
C PRO A 161 8.49 -13.02 7.10
N ALA A 162 7.63 -13.96 7.49
CA ALA A 162 6.85 -14.83 6.62
C ALA A 162 5.64 -15.37 7.39
N ASP A 163 4.68 -16.03 6.73
CA ASP A 163 3.58 -16.68 7.44
C ASP A 163 4.04 -17.99 8.04
N MET A 164 3.76 -18.21 9.33
CA MET A 164 4.31 -19.33 10.08
C MET A 164 3.31 -19.95 11.03
N ARG A 165 3.46 -21.26 11.23
CA ARG A 165 2.77 -22.03 12.27
C ARG A 165 3.65 -22.10 13.50
N LEU A 166 3.13 -21.72 14.66
CA LEU A 166 3.88 -21.74 15.92
C LEU A 166 4.11 -23.18 16.43
N ILE A 167 5.37 -23.46 16.73
CA ILE A 167 5.86 -24.70 17.37
C ILE A 167 5.92 -24.48 18.88
N GLU A 168 6.49 -23.35 19.29
CA GLU A 168 6.65 -22.95 20.69
C GLU A 168 6.17 -21.52 20.89
N SER A 169 5.53 -21.26 22.03
CA SER A 169 5.05 -19.93 22.42
C SER A 169 5.26 -19.77 23.92
N HIS A 170 5.96 -18.71 24.31
CA HIS A 170 6.18 -18.32 25.70
C HIS A 170 5.70 -16.88 25.89
N ASN A 171 4.48 -16.74 26.42
CA ASN A 171 3.78 -15.45 26.58
C ASN A 171 3.83 -14.60 25.31
N LEU A 172 3.73 -15.24 24.14
CA LEU A 172 3.89 -14.58 22.85
C LEU A 172 2.64 -13.75 22.54
N ARG A 173 2.82 -12.45 22.39
CA ARG A 173 1.79 -11.49 21.97
C ARG A 173 2.19 -10.84 20.66
N VAL A 174 1.24 -10.72 19.74
CA VAL A 174 1.49 -10.21 18.38
C VAL A 174 0.51 -9.09 18.03
N GLU A 175 1.03 -8.00 17.48
CA GLU A 175 0.24 -6.90 16.93
C GLU A 175 -0.12 -7.17 15.48
N GLU A 176 -1.40 -7.46 15.23
CA GLU A 176 -1.89 -7.87 13.91
C GLU A 176 -2.70 -6.78 13.21
N ALA A 177 -2.65 -5.53 13.71
CA ALA A 177 -3.40 -4.38 13.21
C ALA A 177 -3.24 -4.14 11.69
N ILE A 178 -2.09 -4.49 11.11
CA ILE A 178 -1.84 -4.36 9.66
C ILE A 178 -2.71 -5.30 8.80
N LEU A 179 -3.21 -6.40 9.38
CA LEU A 179 -4.07 -7.38 8.70
C LEU A 179 -5.51 -7.38 9.22
N THR A 180 -5.72 -7.10 10.51
CA THR A 180 -7.04 -7.18 11.16
C THR A 180 -7.67 -5.81 11.40
N GLY A 181 -6.89 -4.73 11.45
CA GLY A 181 -7.34 -3.39 11.85
C GLY A 181 -7.53 -3.21 13.37
N GLU A 182 -7.37 -4.27 14.15
CA GLU A 182 -7.50 -4.25 15.61
C GLU A 182 -6.14 -4.00 16.26
N SER A 183 -6.08 -3.09 17.23
CA SER A 183 -4.82 -2.64 17.86
C SER A 183 -4.49 -3.33 19.18
N THR A 184 -5.36 -4.21 19.65
CA THR A 184 -5.05 -5.08 20.78
C THR A 184 -4.12 -6.19 20.33
N ALA A 185 -3.02 -6.38 21.03
CA ALA A 185 -2.13 -7.52 20.80
C ALA A 185 -2.87 -8.83 21.11
N VAL A 186 -2.64 -9.84 20.28
CA VAL A 186 -3.31 -11.15 20.39
C VAL A 186 -2.34 -12.15 21.02
N ASP A 187 -2.79 -12.82 22.09
CA ASP A 187 -2.05 -13.93 22.70
C ASP A 187 -2.03 -15.14 21.75
N LYS A 188 -0.84 -15.72 21.60
CA LYS A 188 -0.63 -16.82 20.65
C LYS A 188 -0.44 -18.17 21.35
N THR A 189 -1.01 -19.21 20.74
CA THR A 189 -0.99 -20.59 21.24
C THR A 189 -0.33 -21.53 20.24
N THR A 190 -0.08 -22.77 20.63
CA THR A 190 0.46 -23.81 19.73
C THR A 190 -0.58 -24.89 19.41
N VAL A 191 -1.77 -24.82 20.01
CA VAL A 191 -2.82 -25.84 19.90
C VAL A 191 -3.46 -25.79 18.51
N PRO A 192 -3.74 -26.93 17.85
CA PRO A 192 -4.51 -26.95 16.60
C PRO A 192 -5.92 -26.38 16.82
N LEU A 193 -6.41 -25.61 15.86
CA LEU A 193 -7.75 -25.01 15.93
C LEU A 193 -8.72 -25.76 15.00
N HIS A 194 -10.02 -25.66 15.27
CA HIS A 194 -11.04 -26.37 14.52
C HIS A 194 -12.04 -25.40 13.86
N GLY A 195 -12.59 -25.81 12.72
CA GLY A 195 -13.52 -25.01 11.94
C GLY A 195 -12.85 -24.04 10.97
N GLU A 196 -13.67 -23.29 10.24
CA GLU A 196 -13.21 -22.18 9.40
C GLU A 196 -13.12 -20.91 10.25
N LEU A 197 -11.90 -20.45 10.49
CA LEU A 197 -11.63 -19.27 11.29
C LEU A 197 -11.16 -18.09 10.41
N PRO A 198 -11.64 -16.86 10.68
CA PRO A 198 -11.08 -15.66 10.09
C PRO A 198 -9.63 -15.46 10.53
N LEU A 199 -8.88 -14.63 9.81
CA LEU A 199 -7.44 -14.49 9.99
C LEU A 199 -7.04 -14.12 11.43
N GLY A 200 -7.77 -13.20 12.07
CA GLY A 200 -7.50 -12.77 13.45
C GLY A 200 -7.73 -13.84 14.51
N ASP A 201 -8.58 -14.84 14.24
CA ASP A 201 -8.89 -15.91 15.20
C ASP A 201 -7.91 -17.09 15.10
N ARG A 202 -7.00 -17.09 14.11
CA ARG A 202 -5.96 -18.11 13.94
C ARG A 202 -4.81 -17.88 14.91
N THR A 203 -5.08 -17.99 16.21
CA THR A 203 -4.14 -17.70 17.32
C THR A 203 -2.89 -18.57 17.36
N ASN A 204 -2.82 -19.63 16.56
CA ASN A 204 -1.67 -20.52 16.47
C ASN A 204 -0.77 -20.26 15.23
N MET A 205 -1.09 -19.21 14.49
CA MET A 205 -0.35 -18.68 13.36
C MET A 205 0.21 -17.28 13.68
N VAL A 206 1.27 -16.93 12.99
CA VAL A 206 1.81 -15.56 12.90
C VAL A 206 2.00 -15.20 11.42
N PHE A 207 1.76 -13.94 11.08
CA PHE A 207 1.64 -13.52 9.69
C PHE A 207 2.72 -12.52 9.28
N SER A 208 3.18 -12.61 8.05
CA SER A 208 4.19 -11.75 7.46
C SER A 208 3.84 -10.27 7.63
N GLY A 209 4.75 -9.50 8.21
CA GLY A 209 4.65 -8.05 8.36
C GLY A 209 4.02 -7.56 9.66
N THR A 210 3.45 -8.45 10.49
CA THR A 210 3.02 -8.16 11.88
C THR A 210 4.24 -8.04 12.81
N THR A 211 4.04 -7.49 14.01
CA THR A 211 5.12 -7.23 14.98
C THR A 211 4.89 -8.00 16.26
N ILE A 212 5.94 -8.58 16.83
CA ILE A 212 5.88 -9.23 18.15
C ILE A 212 5.96 -8.16 19.23
N SER A 213 4.90 -8.01 20.02
CA SER A 213 4.87 -7.02 21.10
C SER A 213 5.56 -7.53 22.37
N ALA A 214 5.33 -8.80 22.73
CA ALA A 214 5.93 -9.41 23.92
C ALA A 214 6.18 -10.90 23.75
N GLY A 215 7.04 -11.44 24.61
CA GLY A 215 7.34 -12.87 24.68
C GLY A 215 8.33 -13.36 23.62
N SER A 216 8.35 -14.68 23.45
CA SER A 216 9.19 -15.36 22.46
C SER A 216 8.48 -16.58 21.90
N GLY A 217 8.84 -16.98 20.69
CA GLY A 217 8.26 -18.14 20.05
C GLY A 217 9.15 -18.70 18.95
N VAL A 218 8.82 -19.92 18.55
CA VAL A 218 9.47 -20.62 17.44
C VAL A 218 8.39 -21.05 16.47
N GLY A 219 8.59 -20.82 15.17
CA GLY A 219 7.60 -21.15 14.15
C GLY A 219 8.23 -21.78 12.92
N VAL A 220 7.46 -22.66 12.25
CA VAL A 220 7.80 -23.18 10.93
C VAL A 220 7.15 -22.33 9.85
N VAL A 221 7.94 -21.91 8.87
CA VAL A 221 7.44 -21.13 7.73
C VAL A 221 6.48 -21.97 6.88
N THR A 222 5.23 -21.53 6.79
CA THR A 222 4.21 -22.18 5.98
C THR A 222 4.10 -21.59 4.58
N ALA A 223 4.29 -20.28 4.45
CA ALA A 223 4.23 -19.57 3.18
C ALA A 223 5.18 -18.37 3.13
N THR A 224 5.65 -18.02 1.94
CA THR A 224 6.63 -16.96 1.68
C THR A 224 6.21 -16.12 0.48
N GLY A 225 6.62 -14.85 0.44
CA GLY A 225 6.47 -13.97 -0.71
C GLY A 225 5.01 -13.72 -1.07
N GLN A 226 4.58 -14.24 -2.22
CA GLN A 226 3.23 -14.06 -2.76
C GLN A 226 2.17 -14.92 -2.08
N GLU A 227 2.58 -16.05 -1.51
CA GLU A 227 1.69 -17.04 -0.90
C GLU A 227 1.37 -16.70 0.56
N THR A 228 1.93 -15.62 1.11
CA THR A 228 1.53 -15.11 2.43
C THR A 228 0.20 -14.38 2.32
N GLU A 229 -0.51 -14.22 3.43
CA GLU A 229 -1.76 -13.45 3.49
C GLU A 229 -1.52 -12.00 3.02
N LEU A 230 -0.40 -11.39 3.43
CA LEU A 230 0.02 -10.07 2.92
C LEU A 230 0.36 -10.10 1.42
N GLY A 231 0.89 -11.22 0.93
CA GLY A 231 1.16 -11.48 -0.49
C GLY A 231 -0.12 -11.55 -1.32
N HIS A 232 -1.13 -12.29 -0.85
CA HIS A 232 -2.44 -12.38 -1.48
C HIS A 232 -3.14 -11.02 -1.52
N ILE A 233 -3.11 -10.25 -0.43
CA ILE A 233 -3.63 -8.87 -0.42
C ILE A 233 -2.94 -8.02 -1.49
N ASN A 234 -1.60 -8.10 -1.59
CA ASN A 234 -0.86 -7.36 -2.62
C ASN A 234 -1.19 -7.81 -4.05
N GLN A 235 -1.41 -9.10 -4.29
CA GLN A 235 -1.85 -9.62 -5.59
C GLN A 235 -3.24 -9.09 -5.95
N MET A 236 -4.19 -9.15 -5.02
CA MET A 236 -5.54 -8.59 -5.21
C MET A 236 -5.47 -7.09 -5.53
N MET A 237 -4.65 -6.32 -4.80
CA MET A 237 -4.45 -4.90 -5.08
C MET A 237 -3.76 -4.66 -6.44
N ALA A 238 -2.82 -5.51 -6.83
CA ALA A 238 -2.10 -5.39 -8.09
C ALA A 238 -2.97 -5.70 -9.31
N ALA A 239 -4.02 -6.49 -9.14
CA ALA A 239 -5.03 -6.83 -10.16
C ALA A 239 -6.02 -5.69 -10.44
N ILE A 240 -6.15 -4.72 -9.53
CA ILE A 240 -7.04 -3.57 -9.73
C ILE A 240 -6.50 -2.70 -10.87
N GLU A 241 -7.27 -2.60 -11.96
CA GLU A 241 -6.96 -1.70 -13.07
C GLU A 241 -6.99 -0.24 -12.60
N LYS A 242 -5.89 0.47 -12.85
CA LYS A 242 -5.80 1.90 -12.56
C LYS A 242 -6.78 2.65 -13.46
N HIS A 243 -7.84 3.18 -12.87
CA HIS A 243 -8.76 4.07 -13.56
C HIS A 243 -8.06 5.40 -13.87
N ARG A 244 -8.38 5.98 -15.04
CA ARG A 244 -7.91 7.32 -15.43
C ARG A 244 -8.61 8.37 -14.55
N THR A 245 -7.89 9.43 -14.18
CA THR A 245 -8.49 10.51 -13.38
C THR A 245 -9.52 11.30 -14.19
N PRO A 246 -10.51 11.95 -13.55
CA PRO A 246 -11.51 12.73 -14.26
C PRO A 246 -10.91 13.81 -15.17
N LEU A 247 -9.83 14.48 -14.76
CA LEU A 247 -9.09 15.44 -15.59
C LEU A 247 -8.54 14.79 -16.86
N LEU A 248 -7.91 13.61 -16.75
CA LEU A 248 -7.38 12.90 -17.92
C LEU A 248 -8.51 12.49 -18.88
N VAL A 249 -9.68 12.11 -18.35
CA VAL A 249 -10.86 11.79 -19.17
C VAL A 249 -11.39 13.05 -19.86
N GLN A 250 -11.47 14.18 -19.16
CA GLN A 250 -11.90 15.45 -19.74
C GLN A 250 -10.91 15.95 -20.81
N MET A 251 -9.61 15.77 -20.60
CA MET A 251 -8.57 16.14 -21.56
C MET A 251 -8.66 15.30 -22.83
N ASP A 252 -8.88 13.98 -22.73
CA ASP A 252 -9.11 13.13 -23.90
C ASP A 252 -10.36 13.55 -24.67
N LYS A 253 -11.45 13.93 -23.97
CA LYS A 253 -12.66 14.47 -24.59
C LYS A 253 -12.40 15.82 -25.28
N LEU A 254 -11.68 16.72 -24.62
CA LEU A 254 -11.31 18.03 -25.18
C LEU A 254 -10.41 17.86 -26.41
N GLY A 255 -9.40 17.00 -26.35
CA GLY A 255 -8.53 16.68 -27.48
C GLY A 255 -9.31 16.11 -28.67
N LYS A 256 -10.26 15.20 -28.42
CA LYS A 256 -11.17 14.68 -29.45
C LYS A 256 -12.10 15.76 -30.03
N ALA A 257 -12.63 16.64 -29.19
CA ALA A 257 -13.48 17.75 -29.65
C ALA A 257 -12.69 18.72 -30.54
N ILE A 258 -11.49 19.12 -30.12
CA ILE A 258 -10.58 19.97 -30.90
C ILE A 258 -10.24 19.28 -32.23
N PHE A 259 -9.92 17.98 -32.21
CA PHE A 259 -9.67 17.21 -33.42
C PHE A 259 -10.84 17.25 -34.41
N VAL A 260 -12.07 17.00 -33.93
CA VAL A 260 -13.28 17.04 -34.78
C VAL A 260 -13.49 18.43 -35.37
N ILE A 261 -13.27 19.50 -34.59
CA ILE A 261 -13.40 20.90 -35.06
C ILE A 261 -12.35 21.22 -36.12
N ILE A 262 -11.08 20.87 -35.88
CA ILE A 262 -9.98 21.08 -36.83
C ILE A 262 -10.29 20.34 -38.14
N LEU A 263 -10.68 19.06 -38.06
CA LEU A 263 -11.01 18.27 -39.23
C LEU A 263 -12.18 18.87 -40.01
N ALA A 264 -13.26 19.28 -39.33
CA ALA A 264 -14.40 19.93 -39.95
C ALA A 264 -14.00 21.25 -40.66
N MET A 265 -13.17 22.07 -40.01
CA MET A 265 -12.67 23.32 -40.57
C MET A 265 -11.75 23.06 -41.77
N MET A 266 -10.88 22.06 -41.71
CA MET A 266 -10.02 21.65 -42.83
C MET A 266 -10.86 21.19 -44.04
N VAL A 267 -11.87 20.34 -43.81
CA VAL A 267 -12.78 19.87 -44.85
C VAL A 267 -13.55 21.04 -45.45
N ALA A 268 -14.08 21.95 -44.62
CA ALA A 268 -14.78 23.14 -45.08
C ALA A 268 -13.89 24.04 -45.94
N LEU A 269 -12.65 24.30 -45.51
CA LEU A 269 -11.68 25.10 -46.27
C LEU A 269 -11.27 24.40 -47.58
N PHE A 270 -11.12 23.08 -47.57
CA PHE A 270 -10.83 22.30 -48.77
C PHE A 270 -11.94 22.45 -49.82
N PHE A 271 -13.21 22.25 -49.42
CA PHE A 271 -14.35 22.42 -50.32
C PHE A 271 -14.57 23.88 -50.74
N PHE A 272 -14.40 24.83 -49.82
CA PHE A 272 -14.50 26.25 -50.13
C PHE A 272 -13.46 26.67 -51.15
N SER A 273 -12.21 26.22 -50.98
CA SER A 273 -11.16 26.46 -51.96
C SER A 273 -11.55 25.84 -53.30
N LEU A 274 -11.86 24.54 -53.35
CA LEU A 274 -12.19 23.86 -54.61
C LEU A 274 -13.38 24.49 -55.36
N ALA A 275 -14.38 25.01 -54.64
CA ALA A 275 -15.59 25.57 -55.24
C ALA A 275 -15.48 27.06 -55.62
N LEU A 276 -14.69 27.85 -54.89
CA LEU A 276 -14.70 29.33 -54.99
C LEU A 276 -13.33 29.96 -55.26
N ARG A 277 -12.24 29.20 -55.20
CA ARG A 277 -10.87 29.69 -55.44
C ARG A 277 -10.01 28.66 -56.18
N ASP A 278 -9.48 29.01 -57.34
CA ASP A 278 -8.50 28.19 -58.09
C ASP A 278 -7.10 28.19 -57.43
N ILE A 279 -7.01 27.82 -56.15
CA ILE A 279 -5.74 27.69 -55.42
C ILE A 279 -5.10 26.34 -55.82
N PRO A 280 -3.80 26.31 -56.15
CA PRO A 280 -3.07 25.06 -56.40
C PRO A 280 -3.18 24.09 -55.22
N LEU A 281 -3.40 22.81 -55.51
CA LEU A 281 -3.61 21.77 -54.49
C LEU A 281 -2.47 21.72 -53.46
N GLY A 282 -1.23 22.01 -53.89
CA GLY A 282 -0.06 22.06 -53.00
C GLY A 282 -0.15 23.19 -51.97
N GLU A 283 -0.52 24.40 -52.39
CA GLU A 283 -0.69 25.55 -51.49
C GLU A 283 -1.87 25.38 -50.53
N LEU A 284 -2.96 24.76 -51.02
CA LEU A 284 -4.11 24.41 -50.19
C LEU A 284 -3.72 23.40 -49.10
N LEU A 285 -2.99 22.33 -49.45
CA LEU A 285 -2.50 21.33 -48.50
C LEU A 285 -1.58 21.94 -47.44
N LEU A 286 -0.64 22.80 -47.83
CA LEU A 286 0.23 23.51 -46.88
C LEU A 286 -0.58 24.38 -45.92
N SER A 287 -1.61 25.07 -46.41
CA SER A 287 -2.49 25.90 -45.58
C SER A 287 -3.29 25.05 -44.57
N LEU A 288 -3.81 23.90 -45.00
CA LEU A 288 -4.52 22.96 -44.14
C LEU A 288 -3.61 22.35 -43.06
N ILE A 289 -2.36 22.02 -43.42
CA ILE A 289 -1.36 21.52 -42.48
C ILE A 289 -0.97 22.60 -41.48
N SER A 290 -0.73 23.84 -41.94
CA SER A 290 -0.43 24.98 -41.08
C SER A 290 -1.56 25.24 -40.08
N LEU A 291 -2.82 25.08 -40.49
CA LEU A 291 -3.97 25.21 -39.62
C LEU A 291 -4.03 24.10 -38.56
N ALA A 292 -3.76 22.86 -38.97
CA ALA A 292 -3.74 21.71 -38.06
C ALA A 292 -2.67 21.90 -36.99
N VAL A 293 -1.43 22.27 -37.37
CA VAL A 293 -0.31 22.51 -36.45
C VAL A 293 -0.62 23.68 -35.51
N ALA A 294 -1.11 24.82 -36.04
CA ALA A 294 -1.40 26.01 -35.23
C ALA A 294 -2.52 25.80 -34.20
N ALA A 295 -3.42 24.85 -34.43
CA ALA A 295 -4.55 24.58 -33.56
C ALA A 295 -4.26 23.53 -32.45
N VAL A 296 -3.08 22.89 -32.46
CA VAL A 296 -2.71 21.93 -31.42
C VAL A 296 -2.36 22.68 -30.12
N PRO A 297 -3.04 22.41 -28.99
CA PRO A 297 -2.75 23.05 -27.71
C PRO A 297 -1.54 22.38 -27.03
N GLU A 298 -0.35 22.53 -27.60
CA GLU A 298 0.89 21.88 -27.15
C GLU A 298 1.30 22.28 -25.72
N GLY A 299 0.93 23.49 -25.29
CA GLY A 299 1.22 23.98 -23.93
C GLY A 299 0.34 23.41 -22.83
N LEU A 300 -0.79 22.77 -23.18
CA LEU A 300 -1.80 22.36 -22.20
C LEU A 300 -1.30 21.28 -21.21
N PRO A 301 -0.61 20.21 -21.64
CA PRO A 301 -0.05 19.21 -20.70
C PRO A 301 0.99 19.81 -19.74
N ALA A 302 1.79 20.77 -20.21
CA ALA A 302 2.80 21.46 -19.41
C ALA A 302 2.14 22.35 -18.35
N ILE A 303 1.15 23.15 -18.73
CA ILE A 303 0.40 24.01 -17.81
C ILE A 303 -0.28 23.18 -16.73
N ILE A 304 -0.93 22.07 -17.10
CA ILE A 304 -1.57 21.15 -16.14
C ILE A 304 -0.55 20.59 -15.16
N SER A 305 0.60 20.12 -15.65
CA SER A 305 1.65 19.55 -14.79
C SER A 305 2.19 20.58 -13.80
N ILE A 306 2.36 21.84 -14.23
CA ILE A 306 2.78 22.95 -13.35
C ILE A 306 1.71 23.21 -12.28
N ILE A 307 0.44 23.34 -12.67
CA ILE A 307 -0.67 23.58 -11.73
C ILE A 307 -0.79 22.44 -10.71
N LEU A 308 -0.74 21.17 -11.16
CA LEU A 308 -0.79 20.01 -10.28
C LEU A 308 0.41 19.95 -9.34
N SER A 309 1.61 20.28 -9.83
CA SER A 309 2.83 20.33 -9.01
C SER A 309 2.73 21.39 -7.91
N LEU A 310 2.22 22.58 -8.23
CA LEU A 310 1.95 23.62 -7.23
C LEU A 310 0.92 23.15 -6.19
N GLY A 311 -0.12 22.43 -6.65
CA GLY A 311 -1.11 21.79 -5.76
C GLY A 311 -0.47 20.77 -4.82
N VAL A 312 0.40 19.89 -5.32
CA VAL A 312 1.15 18.93 -4.48
C VAL A 312 2.01 19.65 -3.44
N GLN A 313 2.72 20.72 -3.82
CA GLN A 313 3.52 21.49 -2.87
C GLN A 313 2.66 22.14 -1.78
N ALA A 314 1.50 22.69 -2.13
CA ALA A 314 0.57 23.27 -1.16
C ALA A 314 0.01 22.22 -0.18
N MET A 315 -0.30 21.02 -0.67
CA MET A 315 -0.77 19.90 0.16
C MET A 315 0.32 19.35 1.08
N ALA A 316 1.56 19.25 0.59
CA ALA A 316 2.70 18.79 1.39
C ALA A 316 2.95 19.71 2.60
N ARG A 317 2.79 21.03 2.44
CA ARG A 317 2.87 22.00 3.57
C ARG A 317 1.81 21.75 4.64
N LYS A 318 0.69 21.11 4.29
CA LYS A 318 -0.38 20.69 5.20
C LYS A 318 -0.24 19.22 5.65
N ARG A 319 0.97 18.66 5.58
CA ARG A 319 1.28 17.27 5.97
C ARG A 319 0.58 16.19 5.13
N ALA A 320 0.07 16.54 3.95
CA ALA A 320 -0.54 15.58 3.02
C ALA A 320 0.45 15.23 1.88
N ILE A 321 0.96 13.99 1.88
CA ILE A 321 1.97 13.54 0.91
C ILE A 321 1.28 12.89 -0.29
N ILE A 322 1.29 13.58 -1.43
CA ILE A 322 0.70 13.08 -2.68
C ILE A 322 1.75 12.29 -3.48
N ARG A 323 1.46 11.00 -3.74
CA ARG A 323 2.37 10.10 -4.47
C ARG A 323 2.24 10.16 -6.00
N LYS A 324 1.18 10.76 -6.54
CA LYS A 324 0.97 10.89 -8.00
C LYS A 324 0.33 12.24 -8.29
N LEU A 325 0.90 13.03 -9.21
CA LEU A 325 0.41 14.37 -9.52
C LEU A 325 -1.10 14.42 -9.85
N PRO A 326 -1.67 13.50 -10.67
CA PRO A 326 -3.10 13.53 -10.98
C PRO A 326 -4.02 13.29 -9.78
N THR A 327 -3.52 12.76 -8.67
CA THR A 327 -4.32 12.47 -7.47
C THR A 327 -4.80 13.73 -6.74
N VAL A 328 -4.13 14.88 -6.94
CA VAL A 328 -4.57 16.16 -6.35
C VAL A 328 -6.00 16.52 -6.77
N GLU A 329 -6.31 16.30 -8.05
CA GLU A 329 -7.65 16.57 -8.59
C GLU A 329 -8.69 15.56 -8.09
N THR A 330 -8.32 14.28 -8.05
CA THR A 330 -9.21 13.23 -7.53
C THR A 330 -9.63 13.48 -6.09
N LEU A 331 -8.74 14.04 -5.26
CA LEU A 331 -9.06 14.42 -3.88
C LEU A 331 -10.10 15.55 -3.82
N GLY A 332 -10.05 16.50 -4.74
CA GLY A 332 -11.05 17.59 -4.84
C GLY A 332 -12.41 17.12 -5.37
N ALA A 333 -12.43 16.06 -6.18
CA ALA A 333 -13.65 15.47 -6.73
C ALA A 333 -14.24 14.35 -5.85
N MET A 334 -13.70 14.15 -4.65
CA MET A 334 -14.08 13.08 -3.75
C MET A 334 -15.48 13.30 -3.18
N THR A 335 -16.37 12.31 -3.32
CA THR A 335 -17.75 12.37 -2.82
C THR A 335 -18.00 11.49 -1.60
N VAL A 336 -17.15 10.49 -1.38
CA VAL A 336 -17.26 9.52 -0.28
C VAL A 336 -15.89 9.32 0.34
N VAL A 337 -15.80 9.49 1.66
CA VAL A 337 -14.62 9.18 2.47
C VAL A 337 -14.85 7.89 3.25
N CYS A 338 -14.19 6.82 2.82
CA CYS A 338 -14.06 5.60 3.60
C CYS A 338 -12.76 5.71 4.40
N SER A 339 -12.88 5.88 5.72
CA SER A 339 -11.75 5.97 6.63
C SER A 339 -11.76 4.78 7.56
N ASP A 340 -10.59 4.21 7.82
CA ASP A 340 -10.42 3.27 8.92
C ASP A 340 -10.60 4.01 10.26
N LYS A 341 -11.03 3.28 11.29
CA LYS A 341 -11.19 3.84 12.64
C LYS A 341 -9.84 3.98 13.34
N THR A 342 -9.13 2.86 13.46
CA THR A 342 -7.98 2.76 14.34
C THR A 342 -6.74 3.41 13.70
N GLY A 343 -6.11 4.35 14.40
CA GLY A 343 -4.95 5.10 13.89
C GLY A 343 -5.25 6.15 12.80
N THR A 344 -6.52 6.33 12.41
CA THR A 344 -6.93 7.42 11.48
C THR A 344 -7.99 8.32 12.11
N LEU A 345 -9.12 7.77 12.58
CA LEU A 345 -10.14 8.53 13.33
C LEU A 345 -9.83 8.60 14.83
N THR A 346 -9.12 7.59 15.33
CA THR A 346 -8.69 7.51 16.73
C THR A 346 -7.18 7.70 16.81
N MET A 347 -6.69 8.20 17.94
CA MET A 347 -5.25 8.42 18.17
C MET A 347 -4.45 7.13 18.32
N ASN A 348 -5.12 5.96 18.32
CA ASN A 348 -4.52 4.66 18.64
C ASN A 348 -3.82 4.64 20.01
N GLU A 349 -4.27 5.51 20.92
CA GLU A 349 -3.84 5.56 22.31
C GLU A 349 -5.02 5.08 23.15
N MET A 350 -4.85 3.93 23.79
CA MET A 350 -5.84 3.41 24.72
C MET A 350 -5.80 4.29 25.96
N THR A 351 -6.97 4.70 26.46
CA THR A 351 -7.08 5.52 27.67
C THR A 351 -8.22 5.03 28.54
N VAL A 352 -7.98 4.98 29.86
CA VAL A 352 -9.04 4.70 30.82
C VAL A 352 -10.01 5.88 30.85
N LYS A 353 -11.30 5.62 30.64
CA LYS A 353 -12.37 6.64 30.71
C LYS A 353 -13.21 6.57 31.97
N ALA A 354 -13.33 5.37 32.54
CA ALA A 354 -14.11 5.15 33.74
C ALA A 354 -13.48 4.05 34.60
N VAL A 355 -13.55 4.23 35.92
CA VAL A 355 -13.19 3.22 36.92
C VAL A 355 -14.44 2.94 37.75
N ILE A 356 -14.85 1.68 37.79
CA ILE A 356 -16.03 1.26 38.56
C ILE A 356 -15.54 0.40 39.72
N THR A 357 -15.84 0.86 40.94
CA THR A 357 -15.57 0.14 42.19
C THR A 357 -16.88 -0.36 42.79
N ALA A 358 -16.81 -1.18 43.85
CA ALA A 358 -18.01 -1.65 44.55
C ALA A 358 -18.88 -0.50 45.10
N ASP A 359 -18.24 0.63 45.43
CA ASP A 359 -18.88 1.72 46.16
C ASP A 359 -19.26 2.90 45.25
N CYS A 360 -18.49 3.12 44.18
CA CYS A 360 -18.56 4.33 43.36
C CYS A 360 -18.09 4.10 41.91
N CYS A 361 -18.65 4.90 41.00
CA CYS A 361 -18.15 5.09 39.65
C CYS A 361 -17.32 6.37 39.57
N TYR A 362 -16.19 6.31 38.86
CA TYR A 362 -15.30 7.44 38.63
C TYR A 362 -15.11 7.67 37.13
N ARG A 363 -15.08 8.94 36.71
CA ARG A 363 -14.70 9.38 35.36
C ARG A 363 -13.24 9.82 35.37
N VAL A 364 -12.47 9.42 34.37
CA VAL A 364 -11.05 9.77 34.21
C VAL A 364 -10.91 10.73 33.03
N GLU A 365 -10.23 11.85 33.24
CA GLU A 365 -9.83 12.79 32.19
C GLU A 365 -8.46 12.44 31.62
N GLY A 366 -8.29 12.70 30.32
CA GLY A 366 -7.08 12.37 29.57
C GLY A 366 -7.45 11.64 28.28
N ASP A 367 -6.92 12.11 27.16
CA ASP A 367 -7.13 11.49 25.84
C ASP A 367 -5.83 10.89 25.27
N SER A 368 -4.72 10.96 26.01
CA SER A 368 -3.41 10.49 25.57
C SER A 368 -2.64 9.83 26.73
N TYR A 369 -1.47 9.25 26.43
CA TYR A 369 -0.55 8.71 27.44
C TYR A 369 0.21 9.78 28.25
N GLU A 370 0.01 11.06 27.96
CA GLU A 370 0.53 12.13 28.82
C GLU A 370 -0.10 12.02 30.21
N PRO A 371 0.69 11.97 31.31
CA PRO A 371 0.20 11.80 32.68
C PRO A 371 -0.41 13.11 33.24
N GLN A 372 -1.30 13.73 32.47
CA GLN A 372 -2.08 14.90 32.82
C GLN A 372 -3.56 14.54 32.76
N GLY A 373 -4.20 14.54 33.92
CA GLY A 373 -5.61 14.17 34.03
C GLY A 373 -6.10 14.32 35.46
N ARG A 374 -7.42 14.28 35.63
CA ARG A 374 -8.09 14.30 36.92
C ARG A 374 -9.14 13.19 36.97
N ILE A 375 -9.38 12.67 38.16
CA ILE A 375 -10.41 11.66 38.42
C ILE A 375 -11.58 12.37 39.11
N PHE A 376 -12.80 12.11 38.66
CA PHE A 376 -14.03 12.68 39.22
C PHE A 376 -14.94 11.55 39.65
N GLN A 377 -15.65 11.72 40.75
CA GLN A 377 -16.74 10.82 41.11
C GLN A 377 -17.94 11.13 40.22
N GLU A 378 -18.64 10.11 39.73
CA GLU A 378 -19.82 10.30 38.89
C GLU A 378 -20.89 11.14 39.63
N GLY A 379 -21.32 12.24 39.00
CA GLY A 379 -22.24 13.21 39.61
C GLY A 379 -21.59 14.36 40.38
N SER A 380 -20.25 14.41 40.47
CA SER A 380 -19.49 15.52 41.03
C SER A 380 -18.54 16.13 40.00
N ASP A 381 -18.44 17.46 39.98
CA ASP A 381 -17.45 18.20 39.17
C ASP A 381 -16.17 18.52 39.94
N GLU A 382 -16.08 18.10 41.21
CA GLU A 382 -14.86 18.25 42.00
C GLU A 382 -13.92 17.05 41.81
N PRO A 383 -12.62 17.29 41.56
CA PRO A 383 -11.65 16.21 41.42
C PRO A 383 -11.49 15.45 42.74
N VAL A 384 -11.51 14.13 42.65
CA VAL A 384 -11.34 13.23 43.79
C VAL A 384 -9.89 13.25 44.24
N VAL A 385 -9.68 13.48 45.52
CA VAL A 385 -8.39 13.25 46.19
C VAL A 385 -8.38 11.80 46.68
N VAL A 386 -7.43 11.01 46.21
CA VAL A 386 -7.29 9.60 46.61
C VAL A 386 -6.93 9.55 48.11
N GLN A 387 -7.81 8.98 48.91
CA GLN A 387 -7.62 8.86 50.36
C GLN A 387 -6.92 7.53 50.72
N PRO A 388 -6.01 7.52 51.71
CA PRO A 388 -5.39 6.30 52.22
C PRO A 388 -6.43 5.29 52.74
N GLY A 389 -6.32 4.03 52.34
CA GLY A 389 -7.25 2.95 52.67
C GLY A 389 -8.54 2.91 51.84
N SER A 390 -8.71 3.81 50.87
CA SER A 390 -9.86 3.78 49.97
C SER A 390 -9.80 2.62 48.99
N VAL A 391 -10.96 2.18 48.49
CA VAL A 391 -11.04 1.16 47.43
C VAL A 391 -10.35 1.64 46.16
N LEU A 392 -10.44 2.94 45.84
CA LEU A 392 -9.77 3.56 44.69
C LEU A 392 -8.24 3.48 44.81
N GLU A 393 -7.65 3.76 45.99
CA GLU A 393 -6.21 3.60 46.20
C GLU A 393 -5.76 2.15 46.00
N THR A 394 -6.51 1.20 46.57
CA THR A 394 -6.20 -0.23 46.46
C THR A 394 -6.25 -0.70 45.00
N TYR A 395 -7.26 -0.23 44.24
CA TYR A 395 -7.39 -0.49 42.81
C TYR A 395 -6.20 0.07 42.01
N LEU A 396 -5.88 1.36 42.19
CA LEU A 396 -4.76 2.01 41.49
C LEU A 396 -3.42 1.33 41.79
N ARG A 397 -3.17 0.97 43.06
CA ARG A 397 -1.97 0.24 43.47
C ARG A 397 -1.90 -1.17 42.87
N THR A 398 -3.05 -1.84 42.73
CA THR A 398 -3.09 -3.17 42.11
C THR A 398 -2.74 -3.10 40.64
N ILE A 399 -3.24 -2.08 39.91
CA ILE A 399 -2.88 -1.86 38.51
C ILE A 399 -1.39 -1.55 38.39
N ASP A 400 -0.86 -0.62 39.18
CA ASP A 400 0.57 -0.25 39.14
C ASP A 400 1.50 -1.45 39.36
N LEU A 401 1.13 -2.37 40.26
CA LEU A 401 1.92 -3.58 40.55
C LEU A 401 1.71 -4.73 39.58
N CYS A 402 0.55 -4.80 38.92
CA CYS A 402 0.17 -5.89 38.01
C CYS A 402 0.27 -5.43 36.54
N ASN A 403 1.34 -4.70 36.22
CA ASN A 403 1.52 -4.05 34.94
C ASN A 403 2.99 -4.13 34.49
N ASP A 404 3.21 -4.61 33.28
CA ASP A 404 4.55 -4.75 32.68
C ASP A 404 4.89 -3.58 31.74
N SER A 405 3.98 -2.61 31.60
CA SER A 405 4.11 -1.47 30.69
C SER A 405 4.62 -0.23 31.41
N GLN A 406 5.38 0.60 30.69
CA GLN A 406 5.91 1.86 31.20
C GLN A 406 5.61 3.01 30.24
N ILE A 407 5.21 4.14 30.80
CA ILE A 407 5.09 5.40 30.07
C ILE A 407 6.49 6.01 29.93
N VAL A 408 6.87 6.38 28.71
CA VAL A 408 8.17 6.95 28.37
C VAL A 408 7.98 8.25 27.59
N GLN A 409 8.87 9.21 27.82
CA GLN A 409 8.90 10.45 27.06
C GLN A 409 10.08 10.42 26.09
N ASP A 410 9.83 10.69 24.80
CA ASP A 410 10.87 10.74 23.78
C ASP A 410 11.69 12.05 23.87
N GLU A 411 12.81 12.11 23.14
CA GLU A 411 13.69 13.31 23.11
C GLU A 411 13.00 14.57 22.57
N ARG A 412 11.83 14.43 21.92
CA ARG A 412 11.01 15.52 21.39
C ARG A 412 9.90 15.94 22.37
N GLY A 413 9.85 15.31 23.55
CA GLY A 413 8.86 15.58 24.59
C GLY A 413 7.52 14.86 24.40
N LEU A 414 7.40 13.95 23.42
CA LEU A 414 6.18 13.19 23.18
C LEU A 414 6.11 11.97 24.11
N TRP A 415 4.95 11.78 24.73
CA TRP A 415 4.67 10.62 25.57
C TRP A 415 4.30 9.42 24.71
N GLY A 416 4.84 8.26 25.06
CA GLY A 416 4.51 6.98 24.48
C GLY A 416 4.58 5.88 25.52
N ILE A 417 4.34 4.65 25.09
CA ILE A 417 4.36 3.48 25.96
C ILE A 417 5.41 2.47 25.48
N THR A 418 6.02 1.79 26.44
CA THR A 418 6.77 0.55 26.20
C THR A 418 5.98 -0.57 26.87
N GLY A 419 5.32 -1.41 26.07
CA GLY A 419 4.43 -2.46 26.57
C GLY A 419 3.11 -2.52 25.80
N GLY A 420 2.09 -3.14 26.38
CA GLY A 420 0.77 -3.30 25.75
C GLY A 420 -0.11 -2.05 25.90
N PRO A 421 -0.93 -1.67 24.90
CA PRO A 421 -1.76 -0.47 24.96
C PRO A 421 -2.76 -0.47 26.11
N THR A 422 -3.35 -1.61 26.46
CA THR A 422 -4.27 -1.74 27.61
C THR A 422 -3.57 -1.58 28.96
N GLU A 423 -2.34 -2.08 29.07
CA GLU A 423 -1.54 -1.96 30.28
C GLU A 423 -0.94 -0.55 30.41
N GLY A 424 -0.57 0.10 29.30
CA GLY A 424 -0.07 1.48 29.32
C GLY A 424 -1.14 2.56 29.56
N ALA A 425 -2.43 2.21 29.45
CA ALA A 425 -3.59 3.10 29.65
C ALA A 425 -4.01 3.16 31.12
#